data_AF-A0A3L6MTU5-F1
#
_entry.id   AF-A0A3L6MTU5-F1
#
_cell.length_a   1.000
_cell.length_b   1.000
_cell.length_c   1.000
_cell.angle_alpha   90.00
_cell.angle_beta   90.00
_cell.angle_gamma   90.00
#
_symmetry.space_group_name_H-M   'P 1'
#
loop_
_entity.id
_entity.type
_entity.pdbx_description
1 polymer ?
#
loop_
_entity_poly.entity_id
_entity_poly.type
_entity_poly.pdbx_seq_one_letter_code
_entity_poly.pdbx_strand_id
1 'polypeptide(L)'
;MPKYAGNEQADKLAKAASSLPEPEGAQPTLAYLRRIARQKPKEAFQAWWSASAPEQYKRLNLKATTGCSPELSLPRAALHHLLAARSLHGDFAAYHERFNHDDARLLCSCGRRKAPDHIFYCRKVPPRHRMRLTPSPNAAVNLAVGKDFTNFIDLSKDSAFFGKICPR
;
A
#
# COMPACT_ATOMS: atom_id res chain seq x y z
N MET A 1 14.35 -30.22 32.76
CA MET A 1 13.92 -31.33 31.89
C MET A 1 15.15 -32.16 31.56
N PRO A 2 15.24 -33.44 31.93
CA PRO A 2 16.44 -34.23 31.68
C PRO A 2 16.55 -34.53 30.18
N LYS A 3 17.71 -34.22 29.59
CA LYS A 3 18.03 -34.61 28.22
C LYS A 3 18.49 -36.06 28.23
N TYR A 4 17.80 -36.93 27.50
CA TYR A 4 18.18 -38.33 27.36
C TYR A 4 19.41 -38.43 26.44
N ALA A 5 20.52 -39.01 26.91
CA ALA A 5 21.79 -39.06 26.20
C ALA A 5 21.68 -39.66 24.78
N GLY A 6 20.82 -40.65 24.59
CA GLY A 6 20.54 -41.23 23.28
C GLY A 6 19.88 -40.25 22.29
N ASN A 7 19.10 -39.29 22.78
CA ASN A 7 18.44 -38.30 21.92
C ASN A 7 19.42 -37.23 21.43
N GLU A 8 20.42 -36.88 22.24
CA GLU A 8 21.51 -35.98 21.80
C GLU A 8 22.45 -36.66 20.80
N GLN A 9 22.72 -37.97 20.94
CA GLN A 9 23.47 -38.74 19.94
C GLN A 9 22.69 -38.89 18.63
N ALA A 10 21.39 -39.19 18.70
CA ALA A 10 20.53 -39.25 17.52
C ALA A 10 20.46 -37.90 16.78
N ASP A 11 20.30 -36.78 17.49
CA ASP A 11 20.29 -35.44 16.89
C ASP A 11 21.64 -35.06 16.26
N LYS A 12 22.76 -35.42 16.92
CA LYS A 12 24.11 -35.24 16.33
C LYS A 12 24.29 -36.04 15.04
N LEU A 13 23.85 -37.30 15.02
CA LEU A 13 23.93 -38.15 13.82
C LEU A 13 23.01 -37.66 12.71
N ALA A 14 21.79 -37.22 13.04
CA ALA A 14 20.86 -36.64 12.08
C ALA A 14 21.41 -35.35 11.45
N LYS A 15 22.02 -34.46 12.25
CA LYS A 15 22.69 -33.25 11.75
C LYS A 15 23.87 -33.58 10.85
N ALA A 16 24.72 -34.53 11.25
CA ALA A 16 25.85 -34.98 10.45
C ALA A 16 25.37 -35.56 9.10
N ALA A 17 24.34 -36.40 9.10
CA ALA A 17 23.74 -36.95 7.89
C ALA A 17 23.12 -35.87 6.99
N SER A 18 22.43 -34.88 7.56
CA SER A 18 21.84 -33.76 6.80
C SER A 18 22.85 -32.82 6.14
N SER A 19 24.12 -32.90 6.55
CA SER A 19 25.22 -32.09 6.01
C SER A 19 25.99 -32.82 4.90
N LEU A 20 25.68 -34.10 4.65
CA LEU A 20 26.24 -34.83 3.53
C LEU A 20 25.66 -34.29 2.22
N PRO A 21 26.46 -34.26 1.13
CA PRO A 21 25.96 -33.86 -0.16
C PRO A 21 24.83 -34.78 -0.61
N GLU A 22 23.78 -34.18 -1.16
CA GLU A 22 22.65 -34.92 -1.71
C GLU A 22 23.13 -35.89 -2.80
N PRO A 23 22.62 -37.13 -2.85
CA PRO A 23 23.02 -38.11 -3.84
C PRO A 23 22.71 -37.62 -5.26
N GLU A 24 23.59 -37.97 -6.21
CA GLU A 24 23.41 -37.64 -7.63
C GLU A 24 22.05 -38.17 -8.13
N GLY A 25 21.20 -37.27 -8.63
CA GLY A 25 19.86 -37.61 -9.12
C GLY A 25 18.74 -37.58 -8.08
N ALA A 26 18.99 -37.11 -6.86
CA ALA A 26 17.95 -36.89 -5.85
C ALA A 26 16.83 -35.99 -6.39
N GLN A 27 15.61 -36.53 -6.47
CA GLN A 27 14.46 -35.75 -6.91
C GLN A 27 13.99 -34.82 -5.80
N PRO A 28 13.67 -33.55 -6.11
CA PRO A 28 13.18 -32.63 -5.10
C PRO A 28 11.85 -33.13 -4.52
N THR A 29 11.68 -32.98 -3.20
CA THR A 29 10.42 -33.37 -2.55
C THR A 29 9.24 -32.58 -3.12
N LEU A 30 8.05 -33.18 -3.14
CA LEU A 30 6.81 -32.50 -3.56
C LEU A 30 6.57 -31.20 -2.77
N ALA A 31 6.92 -31.18 -1.48
CA ALA A 31 6.83 -29.99 -0.64
C ALA A 31 7.75 -28.87 -1.14
N TYR A 32 8.99 -29.19 -1.51
CA TYR A 32 9.93 -28.24 -2.11
C TYR A 32 9.40 -27.70 -3.44
N LEU A 33 8.94 -28.57 -4.34
CA LEU A 33 8.40 -28.16 -5.64
C LEU A 33 7.18 -27.24 -5.49
N ARG A 34 6.26 -27.56 -4.59
CA ARG A 34 5.10 -26.70 -4.27
C ARG A 34 5.51 -25.34 -3.71
N ARG A 35 6.55 -25.30 -2.85
CA ARG A 35 7.09 -24.04 -2.32
C ARG A 35 7.64 -23.17 -3.45
N ILE A 36 8.48 -23.73 -4.31
CA ILE A 36 9.07 -23.01 -5.45
C ILE A 36 7.98 -22.52 -6.41
N ALA A 37 7.00 -23.37 -6.73
CA ALA A 37 5.88 -23.00 -7.60
C ALA A 37 5.05 -21.83 -7.05
N ARG A 38 4.92 -21.71 -5.72
CA ARG A 38 4.24 -20.57 -5.07
C ARG A 38 5.12 -19.33 -4.94
N GLN A 39 6.44 -19.50 -4.89
CA GLN A 39 7.40 -18.44 -4.65
C GLN A 39 7.76 -17.69 -5.94
N LYS A 40 8.04 -18.41 -7.03
CA LYS A 40 8.45 -17.82 -8.32
C LYS A 40 7.48 -16.73 -8.84
N PRO A 41 6.14 -16.93 -8.85
CA PRO A 41 5.22 -15.89 -9.31
C PRO A 41 5.22 -14.65 -8.42
N LYS A 42 5.41 -14.82 -7.10
CA LYS A 42 5.46 -13.70 -6.14
C LYS A 42 6.70 -12.84 -6.37
N GLU A 43 7.85 -13.48 -6.57
CA GLU A 43 9.11 -12.78 -6.85
C GLU A 43 9.07 -12.09 -8.20
N ALA A 44 8.60 -12.78 -9.24
CA ALA A 44 8.41 -12.19 -10.57
C ALA A 44 7.49 -10.97 -10.53
N PHE A 45 6.38 -11.05 -9.79
CA PHE A 45 5.46 -9.93 -9.61
C PHE A 45 6.10 -8.74 -8.88
N GLN A 46 6.86 -8.99 -7.81
CA GLN A 46 7.55 -7.94 -7.07
C GLN A 46 8.64 -7.25 -7.91
N ALA A 47 9.39 -8.03 -8.69
CA ALA A 47 10.40 -7.51 -9.61
C ALA A 47 9.75 -6.64 -10.70
N TRP A 48 8.69 -7.15 -11.33
CA TRP A 48 7.91 -6.40 -12.32
C TRP A 48 7.34 -5.10 -11.74
N TRP A 49 6.71 -5.16 -10.57
CA TRP A 49 6.16 -3.97 -9.92
C TRP A 49 7.23 -2.92 -9.63
N SER A 50 8.40 -3.33 -9.13
CA SER A 50 9.49 -2.41 -8.83
C SER A 50 10.00 -1.68 -10.08
N ALA A 51 10.00 -2.37 -11.23
CA ALA A 51 10.39 -1.79 -12.51
C ALA A 51 9.30 -0.89 -13.13
N SER A 52 8.05 -1.39 -13.17
CA SER A 52 6.95 -0.79 -13.93
C SER A 52 6.03 0.12 -13.10
N ALA A 53 6.19 0.21 -11.78
CA ALA A 53 5.32 1.03 -10.94
C ALA A 53 5.30 2.50 -11.41
N PRO A 54 4.12 3.12 -11.50
CA PRO A 54 3.99 4.56 -11.75
C PRO A 54 4.79 5.36 -10.72
N GLU A 55 5.38 6.48 -11.16
CA GLU A 55 6.21 7.34 -10.31
C GLU A 55 5.50 7.75 -9.01
N GLN A 56 4.19 8.00 -9.09
CA GLN A 56 3.40 8.33 -7.92
C GLN A 56 3.31 7.19 -6.90
N TYR A 57 3.18 5.93 -7.35
CA TYR A 57 3.13 4.78 -6.45
C TYR A 57 4.51 4.50 -5.84
N LYS A 58 5.59 4.77 -6.56
CA LYS A 58 6.96 4.76 -6.04
C LYS A 58 7.13 5.79 -4.92
N ARG A 59 6.68 7.03 -5.14
CA ARG A 59 6.71 8.10 -4.12
C ARG A 59 5.91 7.76 -2.85
N LEU A 60 4.79 7.05 -3.00
CA LEU A 60 3.94 6.62 -1.89
C LEU A 60 4.45 5.36 -1.18
N ASN A 61 5.57 4.78 -1.64
CA ASN A 61 6.16 3.55 -1.11
C ASN A 61 5.18 2.36 -1.06
N LEU A 62 4.27 2.26 -2.04
CA LEU A 62 3.29 1.18 -2.10
C LEU A 62 3.93 -0.12 -2.56
N LYS A 63 3.84 -1.17 -1.71
CA LYS A 63 4.40 -2.49 -2.01
C LYS A 63 3.43 -3.31 -2.85
N ALA A 64 3.96 -3.99 -3.87
CA ALA A 64 3.24 -5.03 -4.57
C ALA A 64 2.87 -6.16 -3.60
N THR A 65 1.56 -6.34 -3.41
CA THR A 65 1.02 -7.40 -2.54
C THR A 65 0.14 -8.31 -3.39
N THR A 66 0.40 -9.61 -3.37
CA THR A 66 -0.42 -10.64 -4.05
C THR A 66 -1.58 -11.14 -3.19
N GLY A 67 -1.64 -10.72 -1.92
CA GLY A 67 -2.75 -11.01 -1.00
C GLY A 67 -3.77 -9.87 -0.94
N CYS A 68 -4.83 -10.08 -0.15
CA CYS A 68 -5.84 -9.07 0.13
C CYS A 68 -5.21 -7.91 0.93
N SER A 69 -5.21 -6.70 0.38
CA SER A 69 -4.70 -5.52 1.08
C SER A 69 -5.67 -5.07 2.17
N PRO A 70 -5.17 -4.52 3.30
CA PRO A 70 -6.04 -4.06 4.39
C PRO A 70 -7.02 -2.97 3.94
N GLU A 71 -6.68 -2.21 2.90
CA GLU A 71 -7.53 -1.19 2.29
C GLU A 71 -8.83 -1.74 1.71
N LEU A 72 -8.87 -3.02 1.31
CA LEU A 72 -10.09 -3.64 0.77
C LEU A 72 -11.17 -3.86 1.85
N SER A 73 -10.82 -3.72 3.13
CA SER A 73 -11.80 -3.71 4.23
C SER A 73 -12.55 -2.37 4.36
N LEU A 74 -12.10 -1.32 3.67
CA LEU A 74 -12.72 -0.01 3.74
C LEU A 74 -14.10 0.02 3.06
N PRO A 75 -15.02 0.88 3.51
CA PRO A 75 -16.24 1.16 2.78
C PRO A 75 -15.93 1.63 1.35
N ARG A 76 -16.75 1.21 0.38
CA ARG A 76 -16.54 1.49 -1.06
C ARG A 76 -16.24 2.96 -1.38
N ALA A 77 -16.95 3.89 -0.75
CA ALA A 77 -16.74 5.34 -0.97
C ALA A 77 -15.37 5.82 -0.48
N ALA A 78 -14.95 5.36 0.71
CA ALA A 78 -13.65 5.68 1.29
C ALA A 78 -12.51 5.11 0.44
N LEU A 79 -12.64 3.85 0.02
CA LEU A 79 -11.69 3.21 -0.89
C LEU A 79 -11.58 3.95 -2.23
N HIS A 80 -12.71 4.37 -2.80
CA HIS A 80 -12.75 5.13 -4.05
C HIS A 80 -11.92 6.43 -3.94
N HIS A 81 -12.10 7.22 -2.88
CA HIS A 81 -11.34 8.46 -2.70
C HIS A 81 -9.84 8.22 -2.48
N LEU A 82 -9.47 7.16 -1.75
CA LEU A 82 -8.07 6.79 -1.55
C LEU A 82 -7.41 6.41 -2.88
N LEU A 83 -8.05 5.57 -3.68
CA LEU A 83 -7.54 5.15 -4.99
C LEU A 83 -7.45 6.31 -5.97
N ALA A 84 -8.44 7.20 -5.99
CA ALA A 84 -8.42 8.45 -6.73
C ALA A 84 -7.18 9.29 -6.37
N ALA A 85 -6.96 9.54 -5.07
CA ALA A 85 -5.83 10.33 -4.60
C ALA A 85 -4.47 9.74 -4.99
N ARG A 86 -4.33 8.41 -4.92
CA ARG A 86 -3.10 7.67 -5.28
C ARG A 86 -2.80 7.64 -6.76
N SER A 87 -3.84 7.68 -7.59
CA SER A 87 -3.71 7.59 -9.04
C SER A 87 -3.76 8.95 -9.73
N LEU A 88 -4.00 10.05 -8.99
CA LEU A 88 -4.34 11.37 -9.56
C LEU A 88 -5.61 11.34 -10.45
N HIS A 89 -6.48 10.34 -10.27
CA HIS A 89 -7.74 10.21 -11.02
C HIS A 89 -8.93 10.68 -10.19
N GLY A 90 -10.09 10.76 -10.85
CA GLY A 90 -11.35 11.13 -10.22
C GLY A 90 -11.56 12.63 -10.27
N ASP A 91 -12.11 13.18 -9.19
CA ASP A 91 -12.53 14.58 -9.10
C ASP A 91 -11.37 15.53 -8.74
N PHE A 92 -10.29 15.49 -9.54
CA PHE A 92 -9.17 16.40 -9.42
C PHE A 92 -8.98 17.21 -10.69
N ALA A 93 -8.58 18.46 -10.53
CA ALA A 93 -8.48 19.40 -11.65
C ALA A 93 -7.54 18.88 -12.76
N ALA A 94 -6.40 18.30 -12.37
CA ALA A 94 -5.43 17.75 -13.31
C ALA A 94 -5.99 16.62 -14.18
N TYR A 95 -6.91 15.80 -13.65
CA TYR A 95 -7.56 14.74 -14.42
C TYR A 95 -8.58 15.34 -15.40
N HIS A 96 -9.45 16.21 -14.92
CA HIS A 96 -10.46 16.84 -15.76
C HIS A 96 -9.89 17.66 -16.92
N GLU A 97 -8.79 18.39 -16.69
CA GLU A 97 -8.11 19.15 -17.75
C GLU A 97 -7.45 18.23 -18.78
N ARG A 98 -6.80 17.15 -18.33
CA ARG A 98 -6.17 16.19 -19.25
C ARG A 98 -7.17 15.56 -20.22
N PHE A 99 -8.42 15.39 -19.77
CA PHE A 99 -9.50 14.79 -20.56
C PHE A 99 -10.50 15.83 -21.10
N ASN A 100 -10.22 17.12 -20.94
CA ASN A 100 -11.05 18.23 -21.40
C ASN A 100 -12.54 18.11 -21.03
N HIS A 101 -12.81 17.85 -19.76
CA HIS A 101 -14.18 17.84 -19.22
C HIS A 101 -14.63 19.26 -18.87
N ASP A 102 -15.54 19.83 -19.69
CA ASP A 102 -15.95 21.24 -19.61
C ASP A 102 -16.89 21.56 -18.42
N ASP A 103 -17.60 20.54 -17.92
CA ASP A 103 -18.61 20.62 -16.86
C ASP A 103 -18.05 20.33 -15.45
N ALA A 104 -16.74 20.09 -15.35
CA ALA A 104 -16.10 19.70 -14.10
C ALA A 104 -15.77 20.88 -13.18
N ARG A 105 -16.07 20.72 -11.88
CA ARG A 105 -15.65 21.69 -10.86
C ARG A 105 -14.18 21.50 -10.52
N LEU A 106 -13.32 22.33 -11.10
CA LEU A 106 -11.87 22.29 -10.87
C LEU A 106 -11.45 22.88 -9.51
N LEU A 107 -12.34 23.65 -8.88
CA LEU A 107 -12.10 24.33 -7.62
C LEU A 107 -12.92 23.72 -6.49
N CYS A 108 -12.30 23.59 -5.32
CA CYS A 108 -12.98 23.32 -4.06
C CYS A 108 -13.84 24.53 -3.66
N SER A 109 -14.86 24.31 -2.81
CA SER A 109 -15.65 25.41 -2.25
C SER A 109 -14.81 26.40 -1.42
N CYS A 110 -13.57 26.05 -1.07
CA CYS A 110 -12.62 26.97 -0.45
C CYS A 110 -11.86 27.84 -1.47
N GLY A 111 -12.15 27.74 -2.76
CA GLY A 111 -11.53 28.52 -3.84
C GLY A 111 -10.14 28.03 -4.29
N ARG A 112 -9.62 26.94 -3.72
CA ARG A 112 -8.35 26.33 -4.17
C ARG A 112 -8.63 25.22 -5.17
N ARG A 113 -7.65 24.98 -6.04
CA ARG A 113 -7.67 23.91 -7.03
C ARG A 113 -7.78 22.53 -6.36
N LYS A 114 -8.65 21.66 -6.89
CA LYS A 114 -8.79 20.28 -6.41
C LYS A 114 -7.54 19.47 -6.75
N ALA A 115 -6.88 18.98 -5.73
CA ALA A 115 -5.69 18.13 -5.81
C ALA A 115 -5.76 17.03 -4.74
N PRO A 116 -5.05 15.90 -4.90
CA PRO A 116 -5.09 14.80 -3.92
C PRO A 116 -4.67 15.19 -2.51
N ASP A 117 -3.73 16.13 -2.40
CA ASP A 117 -3.22 16.64 -1.14
C ASP A 117 -4.04 17.81 -0.58
N HIS A 118 -5.03 18.31 -1.33
CA HIS A 118 -5.81 19.48 -0.96
C HIS A 118 -6.52 19.32 0.40
N ILE A 119 -6.96 18.11 0.73
CA ILE A 119 -7.62 17.79 2.01
C ILE A 119 -6.77 18.20 3.23
N PHE A 120 -5.45 18.07 3.15
CA PHE A 120 -4.53 18.40 4.25
C PHE A 120 -4.33 19.92 4.42
N TYR A 121 -4.58 20.69 3.36
CA TYR A 121 -4.32 22.14 3.32
C TYR A 121 -5.60 22.98 3.20
N CYS A 122 -6.77 22.35 3.13
CA CYS A 122 -8.02 23.06 2.90
C CYS A 122 -8.40 23.92 4.11
N ARG A 123 -8.58 25.23 3.89
CA ARG A 123 -8.98 26.17 4.95
C ARG A 123 -10.34 25.87 5.59
N LYS A 124 -11.22 25.18 4.85
CA LYS A 124 -12.56 24.77 5.32
C LYS A 124 -12.53 23.51 6.20
N VAL A 125 -11.40 22.80 6.26
CA VAL A 125 -11.21 21.71 7.24
C VAL A 125 -11.01 22.32 8.62
N PRO A 126 -11.84 21.97 9.63
CA PRO A 126 -11.72 22.50 10.97
C PRO A 126 -10.35 22.21 11.58
N PRO A 127 -9.73 23.15 12.32
CA PRO A 127 -8.40 22.97 12.90
C PRO A 127 -8.23 21.69 13.73
N ARG A 128 -9.27 21.28 14.46
CA ARG A 128 -9.28 20.07 15.29
C ARG A 128 -9.09 18.76 14.50
N HIS A 129 -9.42 18.74 13.21
CA HIS A 129 -9.25 17.56 12.36
C HIS A 129 -7.96 17.62 11.54
N ARG A 130 -7.25 18.76 11.51
CA ARG A 130 -6.07 18.91 10.66
C ARG A 130 -4.94 18.00 11.15
N MET A 131 -4.41 17.19 10.23
CA MET A 131 -3.24 16.37 10.48
C MET A 131 -2.00 17.24 10.68
N ARG A 132 -1.12 16.83 11.60
CA ARG A 132 0.20 17.46 11.78
C ARG A 132 1.12 17.07 10.62
N LEU A 133 1.61 18.08 9.89
CA LEU A 133 2.44 17.89 8.69
C LEU A 133 3.95 18.03 8.94
N THR A 134 4.37 18.43 10.14
CA THR A 134 5.78 18.58 10.50
C THR A 134 6.41 17.24 10.88
N PRO A 135 7.70 16.99 10.58
CA PRO A 135 8.68 17.95 10.09
C PRO A 135 8.65 18.18 8.57
N SER A 136 8.11 17.23 7.78
CA SER A 136 8.05 17.33 6.33
C SER A 136 6.62 17.10 5.83
N PRO A 137 5.95 18.14 5.28
CA PRO A 137 4.58 18.02 4.79
C PRO A 137 4.42 16.96 3.70
N ASN A 138 5.36 16.92 2.76
CA ASN A 138 5.34 15.93 1.68
C ASN A 138 5.45 14.50 2.20
N ALA A 139 6.31 14.25 3.20
CA ALA A 139 6.44 12.92 3.78
C ALA A 139 5.16 12.51 4.52
N ALA A 140 4.57 13.42 5.31
CA ALA A 140 3.33 13.17 6.04
C ALA A 140 2.15 12.88 5.10
N VAL A 141 1.97 13.70 4.05
CA VAL A 141 0.94 13.49 3.03
C VAL A 141 1.15 12.18 2.27
N ASN A 142 2.38 11.90 1.83
CA ASN A 142 2.67 10.65 1.12
C ASN A 142 2.46 9.41 2.00
N LEU A 143 2.71 9.52 3.31
CA LEU A 143 2.45 8.44 4.26
C LEU A 143 0.93 8.23 4.44
N ALA A 144 0.18 9.32 4.63
CA ALA A 144 -1.26 9.31 4.83
C ALA A 144 -2.03 8.87 3.58
N VAL A 145 -1.56 9.18 2.38
CA VAL A 145 -2.17 8.69 1.13
C VAL A 145 -1.63 7.31 0.76
N GLY A 146 -0.41 6.97 1.21
CA GLY A 146 0.29 5.72 0.95
C GLY A 146 -0.01 4.66 2.00
N LYS A 147 1.03 4.17 2.67
CA LYS A 147 0.97 3.01 3.58
C LYS A 147 0.02 3.21 4.77
N ASP A 148 -0.06 4.42 5.31
CA ASP A 148 -0.86 4.73 6.49
C ASP A 148 -2.14 5.47 6.10
N PHE A 149 -2.94 4.82 5.27
CA PHE A 149 -4.17 5.38 4.72
C PHE A 149 -5.24 5.69 5.77
N THR A 150 -5.09 5.18 6.99
CA THR A 150 -6.03 5.40 8.10
C THR A 150 -6.23 6.89 8.37
N ASN A 151 -5.12 7.64 8.50
CA ASN A 151 -5.14 9.09 8.72
C ASN A 151 -5.89 9.84 7.61
N PHE A 152 -5.73 9.44 6.35
CA PHE A 152 -6.46 10.07 5.24
C PHE A 152 -7.96 9.75 5.29
N ILE A 153 -8.31 8.50 5.62
CA ILE A 153 -9.70 8.08 5.75
C ILE A 153 -10.40 8.77 6.92
N ASP A 154 -9.75 8.85 8.07
CA ASP A 154 -10.31 9.48 9.27
C ASP A 154 -10.45 10.99 9.06
N LEU A 155 -9.43 11.65 8.51
CA LEU A 155 -9.51 13.06 8.11
C LEU A 155 -10.67 13.33 7.16
N SER A 156 -10.84 12.49 6.15
CA SER A 156 -11.91 12.59 5.15
C SER A 156 -13.29 12.43 5.76
N LYS A 157 -13.46 11.44 6.64
CA LYS A 157 -14.73 11.17 7.33
C LYS A 157 -15.07 12.27 8.33
N ASP A 158 -14.13 12.61 9.23
CA ASP A 158 -14.36 13.52 10.34
C ASP A 158 -14.65 14.95 9.88
N SER A 159 -13.98 15.39 8.80
CA SER A 159 -14.25 16.69 8.19
C SER A 159 -15.39 16.68 7.17
N ALA A 160 -15.99 15.51 6.90
CA ALA A 160 -16.94 15.30 5.81
C ALA A 160 -16.45 15.89 4.48
N PHE A 161 -15.15 15.73 4.18
CA PHE A 161 -14.45 16.52 3.17
C PHE A 161 -15.09 16.40 1.79
N PHE A 162 -15.20 15.17 1.26
CA PHE A 162 -15.74 14.91 -0.07
C PHE A 162 -17.27 15.03 -0.15
N GLY A 163 -17.97 15.19 0.99
CA GLY A 163 -19.42 15.37 1.02
C GLY A 163 -19.83 16.84 1.10
N LYS A 164 -19.17 17.63 1.95
CA LYS A 164 -19.59 19.00 2.29
C LYS A 164 -18.59 20.08 1.87
N ILE A 165 -17.29 19.79 1.90
CA ILE A 165 -16.25 20.81 1.69
C ILE A 165 -15.82 20.85 0.22
N CYS A 166 -15.47 19.70 -0.33
CA CYS A 166 -14.97 19.53 -1.69
C CYS A 166 -15.73 18.40 -2.38
N PRO A 167 -17.03 18.59 -2.66
CA PRO A 167 -17.81 17.61 -3.42
C PRO A 167 -17.37 17.61 -4.88
N ARG A 168 -17.77 16.55 -5.59
CA ARG A 168 -17.67 16.46 -7.06
C ARG A 168 -18.29 17.69 -7.74
#